data_AF-A0A7K3ZKV6-F1
#
_entry.id   AF-A0A7K3ZKV6-F1
#
_cell.length_a   1.000
_cell.length_b   1.000
_cell.length_c   1.000
_cell.angle_alpha   90.00
_cell.angle_beta   90.00
_cell.angle_gamma   90.00
#
_symmetry.space_group_name_H-M   'P 1'
#
loop_
_entity.id
_entity.type
_entity.pdbx_description
1 polymer ?
#
loop_
_entity_poly.entity_id
_entity_poly.type
_entity_poly.pdbx_seq_one_letter_code
_entity_poly.pdbx_strand_id
1 'polypeptide(L)'
;MDETLSLRCKYCGAPLGEKDVKSDSPYVTCESCGTTQQRVDAKAYLEQMMGQVKSWISSAMPTGFSMSQAENVDPVARHNIFMNSVRPKVDVETTEYRFAFTSLLAYPMYVLPFTVGEVRPVHTSEKAFEFNAKVKSVEALAVDDSAKALINRAAGISQAYAMMINNTKLLSEDKPGRYTLMANNFGEAARVLGRVEGYGPLCDRLEGLASICTGTETLLGGDVVNSTGQFESGKTKLEAVKAGLFSNPELGVMYQAVEEELGLANILWNVVDILGHGTDMDPLKTLEVIKRVLDIRPATNPQWSFLLNSRSRYLEIFGYVAEALSSKGSGGTITICSGGGAYLMPFWDVDLRYSFTTGALWSKKGVEVTEDLLIPADFVIDPGCLTDATSGITDIFRIRPESGILAGIKGSETSISKGEGITRLSDTASPNSAGSRKVIIPLSTKKEAEKLAEMYLAQRTSRDNKLKLTKPVIKGLMYIPCDIEGGKVRLPADFGALVPERVRRMNASDMLTI
;
A
#
# COMPACT_ATOMS: atom_id res chain seq x y z
N MET A 1 -36.92 23.86 14.76
CA MET A 1 -35.91 23.15 15.59
C MET A 1 -35.87 21.64 15.34
N ASP A 2 -36.73 21.08 14.46
CA ASP A 2 -36.84 19.62 14.25
C ASP A 2 -35.97 19.04 13.11
N GLU A 3 -35.49 19.85 12.16
CA GLU A 3 -34.67 19.35 11.04
C GLU A 3 -33.17 19.19 11.36
N THR A 4 -32.68 19.75 12.46
CA THR A 4 -31.24 19.87 12.72
C THR A 4 -30.56 18.61 13.26
N LEU A 5 -31.32 17.57 13.63
CA LEU A 5 -30.80 16.33 14.22
C LEU A 5 -31.55 15.10 13.70
N SER A 6 -31.09 14.55 12.58
CA SER A 6 -31.51 13.23 12.09
C SER A 6 -31.10 12.12 13.07
N LEU A 7 -31.74 10.95 12.98
CA LEU A 7 -31.31 9.76 13.74
C LEU A 7 -29.84 9.47 13.46
N ARG A 8 -29.13 8.96 14.47
CA ARG A 8 -27.69 8.71 14.39
C ARG A 8 -27.35 7.27 14.70
N CYS A 9 -26.29 6.79 14.08
CA CYS A 9 -25.75 5.47 14.35
C CYS A 9 -25.12 5.43 15.74
N LYS A 10 -25.58 4.52 16.60
CA LYS A 10 -25.03 4.36 17.97
C LYS A 10 -23.57 3.91 18.01
N TYR A 11 -23.07 3.30 16.93
CA TYR A 11 -21.74 2.70 16.84
C TYR A 11 -20.66 3.62 16.27
N CYS A 12 -21.06 4.73 15.65
CA CYS A 12 -20.09 5.67 15.08
C CYS A 12 -20.52 7.14 15.15
N GLY A 13 -21.74 7.45 15.58
CA GLY A 13 -22.27 8.82 15.69
C GLY A 13 -22.71 9.46 14.37
N ALA A 14 -22.48 8.78 13.24
CA ALA A 14 -22.84 9.30 11.92
C ALA A 14 -24.36 9.47 11.78
N PRO A 15 -24.83 10.51 11.06
CA PRO A 15 -26.24 10.64 10.72
C PRO A 15 -26.68 9.45 9.85
N LEU A 16 -27.89 8.94 10.09
CA LEU A 16 -28.50 7.89 9.29
C LEU A 16 -29.20 8.50 8.06
N GLY A 17 -29.22 7.73 6.97
CA GLY A 17 -29.78 8.18 5.69
C GLY A 17 -31.26 8.52 5.79
N GLU A 18 -31.70 9.55 5.07
CA GLU A 18 -33.07 10.06 5.14
C GLU A 18 -34.13 9.00 4.79
N LYS A 19 -33.82 8.12 3.82
CA LYS A 19 -34.69 7.01 3.43
C LYS A 19 -34.89 6.02 4.58
N ASP A 20 -33.84 5.71 5.33
CA ASP A 20 -33.93 4.82 6.47
C ASP A 20 -34.61 5.47 7.67
N VAL A 21 -34.44 6.79 7.84
CA VAL A 21 -35.16 7.58 8.83
C VAL A 21 -36.66 7.60 8.51
N LYS A 22 -37.06 7.65 7.24
CA LYS A 22 -38.47 7.63 6.83
C LYS A 22 -39.08 6.23 6.71
N SER A 23 -38.26 5.18 6.71
CA SER A 23 -38.69 3.79 6.64
C SER A 23 -39.31 3.31 7.97
N ASP A 24 -40.33 2.47 7.87
CA ASP A 24 -40.96 1.76 9.00
C ASP A 24 -40.18 0.49 9.41
N SER A 25 -39.05 0.20 8.75
CA SER A 25 -38.19 -0.92 9.12
C SER A 25 -37.69 -0.79 10.57
N PRO A 26 -37.77 -1.86 11.38
CA PRO A 26 -37.24 -1.86 12.74
C PRO A 26 -35.71 -1.80 12.78
N TYR A 27 -35.05 -2.13 11.66
CA TYR A 27 -33.59 -2.11 11.51
C TYR A 27 -33.13 -1.09 10.46
N VAL A 28 -31.98 -0.49 10.73
CA VAL A 28 -31.31 0.47 9.84
C VAL A 28 -29.82 0.15 9.75
N THR A 29 -29.28 0.19 8.54
CA THR A 29 -27.84 -0.01 8.28
C THR A 29 -27.17 1.34 8.06
N CYS A 30 -26.12 1.63 8.83
CA CYS A 30 -25.40 2.88 8.71
C CYS A 30 -24.50 2.89 7.46
N GLU A 31 -24.72 3.84 6.55
CA GLU A 31 -23.93 4.00 5.32
C GLU A 31 -22.45 4.38 5.56
N SER A 32 -22.10 4.85 6.77
CA SER A 32 -20.73 5.22 7.12
C SER A 32 -19.89 4.09 7.72
N CYS A 33 -20.48 3.16 8.47
CA CYS A 33 -19.72 2.08 9.13
C CYS A 33 -20.20 0.68 8.75
N GLY A 34 -21.33 0.57 8.04
CA GLY A 34 -21.95 -0.69 7.62
C GLY A 34 -22.68 -1.44 8.73
N THR A 35 -22.75 -0.90 9.95
CA THR A 35 -23.39 -1.61 11.07
C THR A 35 -24.90 -1.50 10.98
N THR A 36 -25.59 -2.65 10.99
CA THR A 36 -27.04 -2.74 11.16
C THR A 36 -27.41 -2.65 12.64
N GLN A 37 -28.39 -1.81 12.98
CA GLN A 37 -28.83 -1.58 14.34
C GLN A 37 -30.36 -1.48 14.43
N GLN A 38 -30.90 -1.68 15.63
CA GLN A 38 -32.31 -1.40 15.86
C GLN A 38 -32.56 0.10 15.89
N ARG A 39 -33.67 0.53 15.29
CA ARG A 39 -34.08 1.94 15.26
C ARG A 39 -34.30 2.51 16.66
N VAL A 40 -34.75 1.68 17.61
CA VAL A 40 -34.93 2.08 19.02
C VAL A 40 -33.60 2.46 19.67
N ASP A 41 -32.52 1.77 19.34
CA ASP A 41 -31.19 2.09 19.89
C ASP A 41 -30.65 3.39 19.30
N ALA A 42 -30.88 3.64 18.01
CA ALA A 42 -30.50 4.89 17.36
C ALA A 42 -31.25 6.10 17.96
N LYS A 43 -32.53 5.93 18.33
CA LYS A 43 -33.31 6.95 19.06
C LYS A 43 -32.76 7.21 20.46
N ALA A 44 -32.51 6.14 21.23
CA ALA A 44 -31.96 6.26 22.58
C ALA A 44 -30.58 6.95 22.57
N TYR A 45 -29.73 6.60 21.59
CA TYR A 45 -28.44 7.26 21.41
C TYR A 45 -28.60 8.74 21.04
N LEU A 46 -29.54 9.09 20.17
CA LEU A 46 -29.83 10.48 19.84
C LEU A 46 -30.26 11.28 21.08
N GLU A 47 -31.13 10.74 21.92
CA GLU A 47 -31.55 11.38 23.18
C GLU A 47 -30.36 11.62 24.12
N GLN A 48 -29.48 10.63 24.28
CA GLN A 48 -28.25 10.78 25.06
C GLN A 48 -27.36 11.89 24.49
N MET A 49 -27.14 11.91 23.18
CA MET A 49 -26.33 12.92 22.51
C MET A 49 -26.96 14.32 22.65
N MET A 50 -28.28 14.44 22.54
CA MET A 50 -28.99 15.69 22.79
C MET A 50 -28.82 16.18 24.22
N GLY A 51 -28.76 15.27 25.21
CA GLY A 51 -28.41 15.60 26.59
C GLY A 51 -27.01 16.25 26.69
N GLN A 52 -26.02 15.67 26.02
CA GLN A 52 -24.65 16.23 25.97
C GLN A 52 -24.60 17.59 25.27
N VAL A 53 -25.30 17.74 24.13
CA VAL A 53 -25.39 19.01 23.40
C VAL A 53 -26.05 20.08 24.27
N LYS A 54 -27.18 19.78 24.93
CA LYS A 54 -27.87 20.71 25.84
C LYS A 54 -26.97 21.12 27.01
N SER A 55 -26.27 20.17 27.63
CA SER A 55 -25.31 20.45 28.70
C SER A 55 -24.18 21.39 28.23
N TRP A 56 -23.65 21.14 27.03
CA TRP A 56 -22.62 21.98 26.45
C TRP A 56 -23.13 23.40 26.17
N ILE A 57 -24.31 23.54 25.55
CA ILE A 57 -24.98 24.84 25.34
C ILE A 57 -25.17 25.55 26.68
N SER A 58 -25.77 24.91 27.68
CA SER A 58 -25.99 25.54 28.99
C SER A 58 -24.70 26.02 29.65
N SER A 59 -23.58 25.33 29.44
CA SER A 59 -22.28 25.78 29.92
C SER A 59 -21.72 26.96 29.12
N ALA A 60 -22.08 27.08 27.85
CA ALA A 60 -21.57 28.07 26.91
C ALA A 60 -22.42 29.35 26.86
N MET A 61 -23.63 29.33 27.40
CA MET A 61 -24.57 30.45 27.35
C MET A 61 -24.60 31.23 28.67
N PRO A 62 -24.83 32.56 28.63
CA PRO A 62 -25.08 33.34 29.83
C PRO A 62 -26.32 32.84 30.59
N THR A 63 -26.29 32.98 31.92
CA THR A 63 -27.41 32.60 32.80
C THR A 63 -28.70 33.32 32.37
N GLY A 64 -29.79 32.56 32.20
CA GLY A 64 -31.11 33.09 31.84
C GLY A 64 -31.36 33.21 30.33
N PHE A 65 -30.37 32.93 29.47
CA PHE A 65 -30.59 32.88 28.02
C PHE A 65 -31.09 31.50 27.56
N SER A 66 -32.13 31.49 26.72
CA SER A 66 -32.62 30.26 26.07
C SER A 66 -32.31 30.24 24.58
N MET A 67 -31.65 29.17 24.12
CA MET A 67 -31.39 28.95 22.69
C MET A 67 -32.66 28.79 21.85
N SER A 68 -33.79 28.38 22.45
CA SER A 68 -35.07 28.25 21.74
C SER A 68 -35.62 29.60 21.26
N GLN A 69 -35.10 30.71 21.78
CA GLN A 69 -35.50 32.07 21.42
C GLN A 69 -34.38 32.82 20.69
N ALA A 70 -33.25 32.16 20.37
CA ALA A 70 -32.06 32.82 19.83
C ALA A 70 -32.37 33.64 18.56
N GLU A 71 -33.23 33.15 17.67
CA GLU A 71 -33.60 33.87 16.44
C GLU A 71 -34.46 35.12 16.69
N ASN A 72 -35.17 35.18 17.83
CA ASN A 72 -36.01 36.30 18.24
C ASN A 72 -35.25 37.36 19.05
N VAL A 73 -33.97 37.12 19.35
CA VAL A 73 -33.11 38.05 20.09
C VAL A 73 -32.45 39.01 19.11
N ASP A 74 -32.31 40.28 19.53
CA ASP A 74 -31.66 41.33 18.75
C ASP A 74 -30.25 40.89 18.24
N PRO A 75 -29.92 41.14 16.96
CA PRO A 75 -28.65 40.72 16.37
C PRO A 75 -27.39 41.17 17.12
N VAL A 76 -27.39 42.36 17.74
CA VAL A 76 -26.25 42.87 18.52
C VAL A 76 -26.08 42.05 19.79
N ALA A 77 -27.18 41.72 20.47
CA ALA A 77 -27.15 40.85 21.64
C ALA A 77 -26.67 39.44 21.28
N ARG A 78 -27.14 38.85 20.16
CA ARG A 78 -26.66 37.55 19.70
C ARG A 78 -25.17 37.55 19.39
N HIS A 79 -24.69 38.58 18.67
CA HIS A 79 -23.28 38.73 18.35
C HIS A 79 -22.41 38.84 19.62
N ASN A 80 -22.84 39.63 20.61
CA ASN A 80 -22.15 39.74 21.89
C ASN A 80 -22.08 38.41 22.64
N ILE A 81 -23.17 37.64 22.66
CA ILE A 81 -23.19 36.31 23.29
C ILE A 81 -22.25 35.35 22.54
N PHE A 82 -22.30 35.38 21.21
CA PHE A 82 -21.42 34.56 20.39
C PHE A 82 -19.95 34.85 20.68
N MET A 83 -19.55 36.12 20.60
CA MET A 83 -18.15 36.53 20.73
C MET A 83 -17.57 36.26 22.12
N ASN A 84 -18.37 36.48 23.18
CA ASN A 84 -17.87 36.40 24.56
C ASN A 84 -18.04 35.02 25.19
N SER A 85 -18.99 34.20 24.73
CA SER A 85 -19.35 32.95 25.43
C SER A 85 -19.22 31.71 24.54
N VAL A 86 -19.63 31.80 23.27
CA VAL A 86 -19.63 30.64 22.35
C VAL A 86 -18.28 30.48 21.66
N ARG A 87 -17.79 31.54 21.02
CA ARG A 87 -16.57 31.54 20.20
C ARG A 87 -15.36 30.98 20.95
N PRO A 88 -15.05 31.38 22.20
CA PRO A 88 -13.89 30.84 22.90
C PRO A 88 -13.91 29.31 23.04
N LYS A 89 -15.10 28.72 23.27
CA LYS A 89 -15.24 27.26 23.37
C LYS A 89 -15.10 26.57 22.03
N VAL A 90 -15.76 27.11 21.01
CA VAL A 90 -15.68 26.56 19.65
C VAL A 90 -14.24 26.64 19.13
N ASP A 91 -13.52 27.74 19.34
CA ASP A 91 -12.14 27.90 18.89
C ASP A 91 -11.18 26.89 19.54
N VAL A 92 -11.30 26.67 20.85
CA VAL A 92 -10.47 25.70 21.59
C VAL A 92 -10.70 24.28 21.08
N GLU A 93 -11.94 23.81 21.06
CA GLU A 93 -12.26 22.44 20.61
C GLU A 93 -11.95 22.27 19.12
N THR A 94 -12.23 23.26 18.26
CA THR A 94 -11.91 23.20 16.83
C THR A 94 -10.42 23.06 16.58
N THR A 95 -9.59 23.75 17.37
CA THR A 95 -8.13 23.65 17.25
C THR A 95 -7.64 22.24 17.60
N GLU A 96 -8.19 21.64 18.64
CA GLU A 96 -7.90 20.25 19.04
C GLU A 96 -8.27 19.25 17.92
N TYR A 97 -9.50 19.33 17.40
CA TYR A 97 -9.96 18.45 16.32
C TYR A 97 -9.19 18.68 15.02
N ARG A 98 -8.83 19.93 14.69
CA ARG A 98 -8.02 20.23 13.52
C ARG A 98 -6.64 19.58 13.62
N PHE A 99 -5.97 19.68 14.77
CA PHE A 99 -4.66 19.06 14.98
C PHE A 99 -4.72 17.53 14.88
N ALA A 100 -5.74 16.93 15.51
CA ALA A 100 -5.97 15.50 15.43
C ALA A 100 -6.28 15.04 13.99
N PHE A 101 -7.02 15.85 13.23
CA PHE A 101 -7.31 15.58 11.83
C PHE A 101 -6.06 15.66 10.96
N THR A 102 -5.28 16.73 11.06
CA THR A 102 -4.00 16.88 10.34
C THR A 102 -3.05 15.72 10.63
N SER A 103 -2.97 15.28 11.89
CA SER A 103 -2.17 14.12 12.29
C SER A 103 -2.66 12.82 11.65
N LEU A 104 -3.98 12.64 11.54
CA LEU A 104 -4.56 11.47 10.88
C LEU A 104 -4.28 11.46 9.37
N LEU A 105 -4.30 12.63 8.73
CA LEU A 105 -4.07 12.78 7.29
C LEU A 105 -2.61 12.51 6.87
N ALA A 106 -1.69 12.41 7.82
CA ALA A 106 -0.31 11.99 7.58
C ALA A 106 -0.19 10.49 7.20
N TYR A 107 -1.26 9.71 7.40
CA TYR A 107 -1.31 8.29 7.10
C TYR A 107 -2.06 8.02 5.79
N PRO A 108 -1.70 6.96 5.05
CA PRO A 108 -2.50 6.48 3.93
C PRO A 108 -3.84 5.95 4.44
N MET A 109 -4.92 6.37 3.78
CA MET A 109 -6.30 6.04 4.11
C MET A 109 -6.90 5.02 3.13
N TYR A 110 -6.07 4.39 2.32
CA TYR A 110 -6.44 3.31 1.41
C TYR A 110 -5.46 2.15 1.52
N VAL A 111 -5.96 0.93 1.38
CA VAL A 111 -5.17 -0.30 1.31
C VAL A 111 -5.72 -1.22 0.22
N LEU A 112 -4.86 -2.08 -0.32
CA LEU A 112 -5.24 -3.05 -1.35
C LEU A 112 -6.29 -4.04 -0.83
N PRO A 113 -7.10 -4.64 -1.72
CA PRO A 113 -8.00 -5.74 -1.38
C PRO A 113 -7.27 -6.82 -0.58
N PHE A 114 -7.98 -7.46 0.36
CA PHE A 114 -7.45 -8.55 1.20
C PHE A 114 -6.35 -8.15 2.18
N THR A 115 -5.98 -6.87 2.24
CA THR A 115 -5.07 -6.31 3.25
C THR A 115 -5.81 -5.44 4.25
N VAL A 116 -5.19 -5.22 5.41
CA VAL A 116 -5.68 -4.30 6.45
C VAL A 116 -4.61 -3.28 6.80
N GLY A 117 -5.05 -2.09 7.17
CA GLY A 117 -4.22 -1.01 7.70
C GLY A 117 -4.47 -0.81 9.19
N GLU A 118 -3.47 -0.30 9.90
CA GLU A 118 -3.64 0.13 11.29
C GLU A 118 -3.33 1.62 11.39
N VAL A 119 -4.35 2.41 11.72
CA VAL A 119 -4.24 3.84 11.98
C VAL A 119 -5.03 4.14 13.25
N ARG A 120 -4.39 4.75 14.24
CA ARG A 120 -4.99 5.01 15.55
C ARG A 120 -5.36 6.50 15.67
N PRO A 121 -6.65 6.86 15.58
CA PRO A 121 -7.07 8.23 15.77
C PRO A 121 -6.99 8.66 17.24
N VAL A 122 -6.84 9.96 17.48
CA VAL A 122 -6.83 10.54 18.83
C VAL A 122 -8.22 10.51 19.46
N HIS A 123 -9.26 10.79 18.68
CA HIS A 123 -10.66 10.78 19.12
C HIS A 123 -11.44 9.62 18.53
N THR A 124 -12.63 9.40 19.08
CA THR A 124 -13.64 8.52 18.48
C THR A 124 -14.51 9.31 17.50
N SER A 125 -15.04 8.63 16.49
CA SER A 125 -15.97 9.20 15.50
C SER A 125 -17.19 9.86 16.17
N GLU A 126 -17.68 9.24 17.24
CA GLU A 126 -18.84 9.65 18.03
C GLU A 126 -18.62 11.02 18.66
N LYS A 127 -17.45 11.23 19.28
CA LYS A 127 -17.09 12.52 19.88
C LYS A 127 -16.96 13.62 18.84
N ALA A 128 -16.37 13.31 17.68
CA ALA A 128 -16.24 14.26 16.59
C ALA A 128 -17.60 14.63 15.97
N PHE A 129 -18.52 13.67 15.79
CA PHE A 129 -19.90 13.96 15.37
C PHE A 129 -20.71 14.71 16.44
N GLU A 130 -20.50 14.41 17.72
CA GLU A 130 -21.12 15.16 18.82
C GLU A 130 -20.65 16.63 18.81
N PHE A 131 -19.35 16.87 18.61
CA PHE A 131 -18.83 18.23 18.45
C PHE A 131 -19.42 18.95 17.24
N ASN A 132 -19.55 18.26 16.09
CA ASN A 132 -20.26 18.81 14.93
C ASN A 132 -21.70 19.23 15.30
N ALA A 133 -22.42 18.42 16.07
CA ALA A 133 -23.77 18.73 16.52
C ALA A 133 -23.80 19.92 17.49
N LYS A 134 -22.85 20.02 18.42
CA LYS A 134 -22.68 21.17 19.33
C LYS A 134 -22.49 22.47 18.54
N VAL A 135 -21.58 22.48 17.56
CA VAL A 135 -21.30 23.64 16.71
C VAL A 135 -22.54 24.08 15.92
N LYS A 136 -23.24 23.14 15.27
CA LYS A 136 -24.48 23.45 14.54
C LYS A 136 -25.60 23.98 15.44
N SER A 137 -25.66 23.52 16.69
CA SER A 137 -26.70 23.95 17.63
C SER A 137 -26.64 25.43 18.03
N VAL A 138 -25.48 26.08 17.84
CA VAL A 138 -25.26 27.50 18.16
C VAL A 138 -25.15 28.39 16.92
N GLU A 139 -25.40 27.85 15.72
CA GLU A 139 -25.31 28.57 14.45
C GLU A 139 -26.19 29.84 14.43
N ALA A 140 -27.38 29.80 15.03
CA ALA A 140 -28.29 30.94 15.09
C ALA A 140 -27.69 32.19 15.80
N LEU A 141 -26.65 32.01 16.61
CA LEU A 141 -25.95 33.11 17.28
C LEU A 141 -24.87 33.76 16.39
N ALA A 142 -24.41 33.08 15.34
CA ALA A 142 -23.43 33.60 14.40
C ALA A 142 -24.09 34.57 13.41
N VAL A 143 -23.97 35.88 13.69
CA VAL A 143 -24.67 36.92 12.94
C VAL A 143 -23.88 37.39 11.72
N ASP A 144 -22.61 37.74 11.93
CA ASP A 144 -21.71 38.25 10.90
C ASP A 144 -21.02 37.11 10.12
N ASP A 145 -20.39 37.48 9.00
CA ASP A 145 -19.77 36.53 8.08
C ASP A 145 -18.56 35.82 8.69
N SER A 146 -17.83 36.47 9.60
CA SER A 146 -16.67 35.88 10.28
C SER A 146 -17.11 34.78 11.25
N ALA A 147 -18.15 35.05 12.04
CA ALA A 147 -18.77 34.08 12.94
C ALA A 147 -19.35 32.89 12.17
N LYS A 148 -20.05 33.14 11.06
CA LYS A 148 -20.60 32.08 10.19
C LYS A 148 -19.50 31.24 9.56
N ALA A 149 -18.42 31.86 9.07
CA ALA A 149 -17.26 31.16 8.52
C ALA A 149 -16.59 30.25 9.57
N LEU A 150 -16.48 30.73 10.82
CA LEU A 150 -15.95 29.95 11.94
C LEU A 150 -16.82 28.71 12.23
N ILE A 151 -18.13 28.88 12.32
CA ILE A 151 -19.08 27.77 12.54
C ILE A 151 -19.01 26.77 11.38
N ASN A 152 -19.02 27.24 10.14
CA ASN A 152 -18.90 26.39 8.95
C ASN A 152 -17.59 25.60 8.93
N ARG A 153 -16.46 26.26 9.27
CA ARG A 153 -15.15 25.61 9.37
C ARG A 153 -15.13 24.55 10.47
N ALA A 154 -15.59 24.89 11.68
CA ALA A 154 -15.64 23.97 12.81
C ALA A 154 -16.54 22.75 12.52
N ALA A 155 -17.70 22.98 11.91
CA ALA A 155 -18.60 21.92 11.48
C ALA A 155 -17.98 21.05 10.38
N GLY A 156 -17.41 21.65 9.34
CA GLY A 156 -16.78 20.92 8.23
C GLY A 156 -15.62 20.03 8.68
N ILE A 157 -14.69 20.60 9.46
CA ILE A 157 -13.51 19.87 9.98
C ILE A 157 -13.94 18.69 10.86
N SER A 158 -14.84 18.92 11.82
CA SER A 158 -15.27 17.87 12.76
C SER A 158 -16.01 16.74 12.06
N GLN A 159 -16.87 17.06 11.09
CA GLN A 159 -17.61 16.06 10.31
C GLN A 159 -16.67 15.24 9.40
N ALA A 160 -15.77 15.90 8.68
CA ALA A 160 -14.80 15.21 7.84
C ALA A 160 -13.83 14.34 8.66
N TYR A 161 -13.36 14.83 9.81
CA TYR A 161 -12.52 14.06 10.70
C TYR A 161 -13.24 12.81 11.24
N ALA A 162 -14.51 12.93 11.64
CA ALA A 162 -15.31 11.80 12.08
C ALA A 162 -15.46 10.72 11.00
N MET A 163 -15.64 11.13 9.74
CA MET A 163 -15.70 10.23 8.59
C MET A 163 -14.36 9.54 8.33
N MET A 164 -13.25 10.25 8.49
CA MET A 164 -11.93 9.63 8.36
C MET A 164 -11.65 8.64 9.49
N ILE A 165 -12.10 8.90 10.73
CA ILE A 165 -12.06 7.90 11.81
C ILE A 165 -12.88 6.66 11.45
N ASN A 166 -14.05 6.82 10.82
CA ASN A 166 -14.80 5.65 10.33
C ASN A 166 -14.00 4.87 9.28
N ASN A 167 -13.30 5.56 8.38
CA ASN A 167 -12.42 4.91 7.43
C ASN A 167 -11.22 4.22 8.09
N THR A 168 -10.66 4.71 9.19
CA THR A 168 -9.61 3.97 9.91
C THR A 168 -10.13 2.67 10.50
N LYS A 169 -11.38 2.64 10.99
CA LYS A 169 -12.04 1.40 11.44
C LYS A 169 -12.23 0.43 10.27
N LEU A 170 -12.75 0.91 9.14
CA LEU A 170 -12.93 0.10 7.92
C LEU A 170 -11.62 -0.43 7.34
N LEU A 171 -10.55 0.37 7.39
CA LEU A 171 -9.19 -0.03 6.98
C LEU A 171 -8.66 -1.21 7.80
N SER A 172 -9.05 -1.31 9.07
CA SER A 172 -8.62 -2.38 9.97
C SER A 172 -9.41 -3.70 9.81
N GLU A 173 -10.43 -3.72 8.94
CA GLU A 173 -11.32 -4.85 8.71
C GLU A 173 -11.26 -5.31 7.25
N ASP A 174 -11.10 -6.62 7.03
CA ASP A 174 -11.33 -7.22 5.71
C ASP A 174 -12.76 -7.76 5.64
N LYS A 175 -13.69 -6.95 5.13
CA LYS A 175 -15.11 -7.30 5.02
C LYS A 175 -15.70 -6.91 3.66
N PRO A 176 -16.71 -7.65 3.16
CA PRO A 176 -17.42 -7.29 1.93
C PRO A 176 -18.04 -5.89 2.00
N GLY A 177 -18.03 -5.16 0.87
CA GLY A 177 -18.59 -3.81 0.78
C GLY A 177 -17.79 -2.72 1.52
N ARG A 178 -16.60 -3.05 2.06
CA ARG A 178 -15.79 -2.06 2.80
C ARG A 178 -15.44 -0.85 1.93
N TYR A 179 -15.16 -1.05 0.65
CA TYR A 179 -14.76 0.04 -0.23
C TYR A 179 -15.94 0.94 -0.60
N THR A 180 -17.15 0.40 -0.71
CA THR A 180 -18.36 1.22 -0.80
C THR A 180 -18.51 2.15 0.41
N LEU A 181 -18.38 1.61 1.62
CA LEU A 181 -18.49 2.40 2.85
C LEU A 181 -17.38 3.46 2.95
N MET A 182 -16.16 3.10 2.56
CA MET A 182 -15.04 4.03 2.51
C MET A 182 -15.26 5.16 1.52
N ALA A 183 -15.73 4.83 0.31
CA ALA A 183 -16.06 5.80 -0.73
C ALA A 183 -17.14 6.79 -0.27
N ASN A 184 -18.19 6.30 0.41
CA ASN A 184 -19.24 7.15 0.97
C ASN A 184 -18.68 8.16 1.99
N ASN A 185 -17.85 7.69 2.92
CA ASN A 185 -17.20 8.55 3.92
C ASN A 185 -16.26 9.58 3.28
N PHE A 186 -15.48 9.17 2.28
CA PHE A 186 -14.59 10.07 1.53
C PHE A 186 -15.37 11.15 0.77
N GLY A 187 -16.40 10.74 0.01
CA GLY A 187 -17.22 11.66 -0.78
C GLY A 187 -17.95 12.68 0.09
N GLU A 188 -18.53 12.23 1.21
CA GLU A 188 -19.21 13.13 2.14
C GLU A 188 -18.22 14.07 2.87
N ALA A 189 -17.04 13.57 3.26
CA ALA A 189 -15.99 14.39 3.84
C ALA A 189 -15.48 15.47 2.86
N ALA A 190 -15.27 15.10 1.60
CA ALA A 190 -14.93 16.05 0.53
C ALA A 190 -16.02 17.12 0.38
N ARG A 191 -17.29 16.71 0.29
CA ARG A 191 -18.44 17.62 0.12
C ARG A 191 -18.52 18.66 1.23
N VAL A 192 -18.28 18.29 2.49
CA VAL A 192 -18.32 19.25 3.61
C VAL A 192 -17.08 20.14 3.65
N LEU A 193 -15.90 19.62 3.29
CA LEU A 193 -14.66 20.39 3.24
C LEU A 193 -14.58 21.34 2.05
N GLY A 194 -15.24 21.04 0.93
CA GLY A 194 -15.32 21.93 -0.24
C GLY A 194 -15.93 23.29 0.06
N ARG A 195 -16.59 23.45 1.23
CA ARG A 195 -17.13 24.72 1.74
C ARG A 195 -16.20 25.44 2.70
N VAL A 196 -15.03 24.88 2.99
CA VAL A 196 -14.05 25.40 3.95
C VAL A 196 -12.81 25.89 3.19
N GLU A 197 -12.56 27.20 3.28
CA GLU A 197 -11.40 27.82 2.66
C GLU A 197 -10.09 27.17 3.15
N GLY A 198 -9.17 26.91 2.21
CA GLY A 198 -7.85 26.32 2.46
C GLY A 198 -7.79 24.79 2.32
N TYR A 199 -8.94 24.11 2.24
CA TYR A 199 -9.01 22.64 2.21
C TYR A 199 -9.18 22.01 0.82
N GLY A 200 -9.10 22.79 -0.26
CA GLY A 200 -9.22 22.31 -1.65
C GLY A 200 -8.38 21.07 -1.97
N PRO A 201 -7.06 21.07 -1.71
CA PRO A 201 -6.23 19.88 -1.97
C PRO A 201 -6.63 18.63 -1.17
N LEU A 202 -7.16 18.81 0.05
CA LEU A 202 -7.69 17.69 0.82
C LEU A 202 -9.01 17.19 0.21
N CYS A 203 -9.89 18.08 -0.23
CA CYS A 203 -11.11 17.72 -0.95
C CYS A 203 -10.78 16.84 -2.17
N ASP A 204 -9.82 17.28 -2.99
CA ASP A 204 -9.39 16.53 -4.18
C ASP A 204 -8.78 15.16 -3.82
N ARG A 205 -8.00 15.09 -2.72
CA ARG A 205 -7.47 13.80 -2.22
C ARG A 205 -8.60 12.85 -1.88
N LEU A 206 -9.58 13.32 -1.09
CA LEU A 206 -10.69 12.50 -0.63
C LEU A 206 -11.58 12.05 -1.81
N GLU A 207 -11.85 12.93 -2.77
CA GLU A 207 -12.56 12.55 -4.01
C GLU A 207 -11.79 11.51 -4.81
N GLY A 208 -10.47 11.67 -4.94
CA GLY A 208 -9.62 10.68 -5.61
C GLY A 208 -9.68 9.30 -4.94
N LEU A 209 -9.61 9.28 -3.61
CA LEU A 209 -9.74 8.05 -2.82
C LEU A 209 -11.16 7.45 -2.91
N ALA A 210 -12.20 8.26 -3.00
CA ALA A 210 -13.56 7.78 -3.24
C ALA A 210 -13.70 7.08 -4.60
N SER A 211 -13.12 7.66 -5.66
CA SER A 211 -13.07 7.02 -6.98
C SER A 211 -12.28 5.71 -6.95
N ILE A 212 -11.10 5.69 -6.31
CA ILE A 212 -10.29 4.47 -6.17
C ILE A 212 -11.06 3.38 -5.41
N CYS A 213 -11.73 3.72 -4.31
CA CYS A 213 -12.56 2.76 -3.56
C CYS A 213 -13.71 2.22 -4.42
N THR A 214 -14.39 3.10 -5.18
CA THR A 214 -15.46 2.70 -6.09
C THR A 214 -14.95 1.77 -7.19
N GLY A 215 -13.80 2.08 -7.80
CA GLY A 215 -13.14 1.21 -8.77
C GLY A 215 -12.73 -0.13 -8.17
N THR A 216 -12.26 -0.13 -6.92
CA THR A 216 -11.89 -1.36 -6.20
C THR A 216 -13.09 -2.26 -5.96
N GLU A 217 -14.21 -1.72 -5.46
CA GLU A 217 -15.43 -2.52 -5.26
C GLU A 217 -15.98 -3.07 -6.59
N THR A 218 -15.98 -2.23 -7.63
CA THR A 218 -16.45 -2.60 -8.98
C THR A 218 -15.61 -3.74 -9.56
N LEU A 219 -14.27 -3.66 -9.40
CA LEU A 219 -13.34 -4.72 -9.78
C LEU A 219 -13.58 -6.01 -8.99
N LEU A 220 -13.79 -5.93 -7.67
CA LEU A 220 -14.09 -7.09 -6.84
C LEU A 220 -15.43 -7.75 -7.21
N GLY A 221 -16.36 -6.98 -7.79
CA GLY A 221 -17.59 -7.47 -8.41
C GLY A 221 -17.40 -8.11 -9.80
N GLY A 222 -16.18 -8.10 -10.35
CA GLY A 222 -15.84 -8.66 -11.66
C GLY A 222 -16.04 -7.72 -12.85
N ASP A 223 -16.41 -6.45 -12.61
CA ASP A 223 -16.67 -5.48 -13.66
C ASP A 223 -15.42 -4.64 -13.97
N VAL A 224 -14.51 -5.24 -14.75
CA VAL A 224 -13.25 -4.61 -15.14
C VAL A 224 -13.50 -3.30 -15.91
N VAL A 225 -14.42 -3.31 -16.87
CA VAL A 225 -14.67 -2.18 -17.78
C VAL A 225 -15.08 -0.92 -17.00
N ASN A 226 -16.02 -1.05 -16.06
CA ASN A 226 -16.47 0.09 -15.28
C ASN A 226 -15.49 0.48 -14.17
N SER A 227 -14.57 -0.41 -13.77
CA SER A 227 -13.52 -0.09 -12.79
C SER A 227 -12.42 0.82 -13.37
N THR A 228 -12.10 0.72 -14.67
CA THR A 228 -10.99 1.45 -15.31
C THR A 228 -11.11 2.96 -15.14
N GLY A 229 -12.26 3.53 -15.51
CA GLY A 229 -12.47 4.97 -15.45
C GLY A 229 -12.43 5.52 -14.01
N GLN A 230 -12.82 4.72 -13.03
CA GLN A 230 -12.75 5.09 -11.61
C GLN A 230 -11.30 5.15 -11.11
N PHE A 231 -10.48 4.16 -11.47
CA PHE A 231 -9.06 4.17 -11.12
C PHE A 231 -8.31 5.31 -11.82
N GLU A 232 -8.57 5.55 -13.11
CA GLU A 232 -7.97 6.66 -13.85
C GLU A 232 -8.34 8.01 -13.23
N SER A 233 -9.63 8.26 -12.99
CA SER A 233 -10.12 9.48 -12.33
C SER A 233 -9.46 9.71 -10.97
N GLY A 234 -9.39 8.67 -10.14
CA GLY A 234 -8.80 8.76 -8.81
C GLY A 234 -7.30 9.04 -8.83
N LYS A 235 -6.56 8.35 -9.71
CA LYS A 235 -5.11 8.58 -9.91
C LYS A 235 -4.81 10.00 -10.35
N THR A 236 -5.50 10.50 -11.39
CA THR A 236 -5.28 11.86 -11.89
C THR A 236 -5.52 12.90 -10.79
N LYS A 237 -6.53 12.71 -9.94
CA LYS A 237 -6.76 13.57 -8.77
C LYS A 237 -5.59 13.49 -7.77
N LEU A 238 -5.15 12.29 -7.40
CA LEU A 238 -4.04 12.13 -6.45
C LEU A 238 -2.70 12.68 -7.00
N GLU A 239 -2.44 12.54 -8.30
CA GLU A 239 -1.27 13.13 -8.96
C GLU A 239 -1.30 14.66 -8.90
N ALA A 240 -2.45 15.26 -9.21
CA ALA A 240 -2.64 16.71 -9.12
C ALA A 240 -2.47 17.21 -7.67
N VAL A 241 -3.01 16.48 -6.69
CA VAL A 241 -2.82 16.78 -5.26
C VAL A 241 -1.33 16.72 -4.91
N LYS A 242 -0.64 15.62 -5.23
CA LYS A 242 0.78 15.44 -4.93
C LYS A 242 1.63 16.59 -5.48
N ALA A 243 1.38 17.01 -6.72
CA ALA A 243 2.06 18.14 -7.34
C ALA A 243 1.77 19.48 -6.63
N GLY A 244 0.52 19.69 -6.19
CA GLY A 244 0.08 20.92 -5.54
C GLY A 244 0.45 21.06 -4.05
N LEU A 245 0.76 19.96 -3.36
CA LEU A 245 1.02 19.98 -1.90
C LEU A 245 2.25 20.80 -1.50
N PHE A 246 3.27 20.91 -2.36
CA PHE A 246 4.45 21.74 -2.08
C PHE A 246 4.14 23.23 -2.00
N SER A 247 3.02 23.67 -2.59
CA SER A 247 2.55 25.06 -2.53
C SER A 247 1.58 25.31 -1.36
N ASN A 248 1.26 24.29 -0.55
CA ASN A 248 0.37 24.41 0.61
C ASN A 248 1.03 23.83 1.88
N PRO A 249 1.81 24.65 2.63
CA PRO A 249 2.57 24.19 3.79
C PRO A 249 1.72 23.54 4.89
N GLU A 250 0.47 23.97 5.08
CA GLU A 250 -0.43 23.41 6.11
C GLU A 250 -0.86 21.98 5.80
N LEU A 251 -0.90 21.61 4.52
CA LEU A 251 -1.34 20.30 4.03
C LEU A 251 -0.16 19.41 3.57
N GLY A 252 1.06 19.94 3.53
CA GLY A 252 2.25 19.22 3.10
C GLY A 252 2.54 17.92 3.87
N VAL A 253 2.04 17.79 5.11
CA VAL A 253 2.12 16.56 5.92
C VAL A 253 1.53 15.33 5.22
N MET A 254 0.60 15.54 4.28
CA MET A 254 -0.07 14.47 3.54
C MET A 254 0.78 13.89 2.40
N TYR A 255 1.89 14.51 2.02
CA TYR A 255 2.62 14.16 0.80
C TYR A 255 2.99 12.67 0.73
N GLN A 256 3.58 12.15 1.80
CA GLN A 256 4.00 10.74 1.87
C GLN A 256 2.81 9.78 1.78
N ALA A 257 1.70 10.12 2.44
CA ALA A 257 0.48 9.32 2.39
C ALA A 257 -0.14 9.29 0.97
N VAL A 258 -0.20 10.45 0.29
CA VAL A 258 -0.70 10.54 -1.08
C VAL A 258 0.20 9.77 -2.05
N GLU A 259 1.52 9.83 -1.86
CA GLU A 259 2.47 9.07 -2.66
C GLU A 259 2.28 7.55 -2.50
N GLU A 260 2.06 7.07 -1.27
CA GLU A 260 1.75 5.66 -1.02
C GLU A 260 0.39 5.26 -1.63
N GLU A 261 -0.66 6.06 -1.42
CA GLU A 261 -2.00 5.83 -1.98
C GLU A 261 -1.99 5.75 -3.51
N LEU A 262 -1.25 6.65 -4.16
CA LEU A 262 -1.06 6.64 -5.62
C LEU A 262 -0.35 5.36 -6.08
N GLY A 263 0.68 4.91 -5.35
CA GLY A 263 1.35 3.65 -5.62
C GLY A 263 0.39 2.45 -5.54
N LEU A 264 -0.43 2.40 -4.49
CA LEU A 264 -1.43 1.33 -4.31
C LEU A 264 -2.51 1.36 -5.41
N ALA A 265 -2.98 2.55 -5.79
CA ALA A 265 -3.93 2.72 -6.89
C ALA A 265 -3.34 2.29 -8.24
N ASN A 266 -2.07 2.58 -8.49
CA ASN A 266 -1.37 2.19 -9.71
C ASN A 266 -1.27 0.67 -9.87
N ILE A 267 -1.11 -0.09 -8.77
CA ILE A 267 -1.12 -1.56 -8.83
C ILE A 267 -2.44 -2.06 -9.45
N LEU A 268 -3.58 -1.63 -8.90
CA LEU A 268 -4.88 -2.11 -9.36
C LEU A 268 -5.22 -1.57 -10.75
N TRP A 269 -4.84 -0.33 -11.04
CA TRP A 269 -5.01 0.22 -12.39
C TRP A 269 -4.23 -0.58 -13.42
N ASN A 270 -2.96 -0.92 -13.18
CA ASN A 270 -2.18 -1.75 -14.11
C ASN A 270 -2.85 -3.10 -14.37
N VAL A 271 -3.40 -3.72 -13.33
CA VAL A 271 -4.13 -4.99 -13.43
C VAL A 271 -5.37 -4.84 -14.30
N VAL A 272 -6.18 -3.82 -14.05
CA VAL A 272 -7.42 -3.56 -14.80
C VAL A 272 -7.13 -3.16 -16.25
N ASP A 273 -6.08 -2.38 -16.49
CA ASP A 273 -5.63 -1.96 -17.81
C ASP A 273 -5.22 -3.17 -18.67
N ILE A 274 -4.46 -4.12 -18.10
CA ILE A 274 -4.08 -5.37 -18.78
C ILE A 274 -5.30 -6.24 -19.11
N LEU A 275 -6.25 -6.33 -18.17
CA LEU A 275 -7.50 -7.09 -18.39
C LEU A 275 -8.40 -6.43 -19.44
N GLY A 276 -8.44 -5.10 -19.48
CA GLY A 276 -9.24 -4.32 -20.42
C GLY A 276 -8.74 -4.39 -21.87
N HIS A 277 -7.44 -4.57 -22.08
CA HIS A 277 -6.81 -4.56 -23.42
C HIS A 277 -6.73 -5.94 -24.10
N GLY A 278 -7.60 -6.89 -23.73
CA GLY A 278 -7.86 -8.08 -24.57
C GLY A 278 -6.97 -9.28 -24.27
N THR A 279 -6.71 -9.56 -23.00
CA THR A 279 -6.25 -10.89 -22.61
C THR A 279 -7.48 -11.78 -22.35
N ASP A 280 -7.47 -13.04 -22.81
CA ASP A 280 -8.47 -14.07 -22.43
C ASP A 280 -8.38 -14.43 -20.92
N MET A 281 -7.77 -13.56 -20.11
CA MET A 281 -7.53 -13.76 -18.70
C MET A 281 -8.77 -13.42 -17.89
N ASP A 282 -9.21 -14.41 -17.12
CA ASP A 282 -10.30 -14.30 -16.16
C ASP A 282 -9.93 -13.29 -15.06
N PRO A 283 -10.65 -12.16 -14.92
CA PRO A 283 -10.38 -11.14 -13.90
C PRO A 283 -10.34 -11.71 -12.48
N LEU A 284 -11.16 -12.72 -12.18
CA LEU A 284 -11.19 -13.36 -10.87
C LEU A 284 -9.93 -14.17 -10.61
N LYS A 285 -9.34 -14.81 -11.64
CA LYS A 285 -8.04 -15.50 -11.50
C LYS A 285 -6.91 -14.52 -11.24
N THR A 286 -6.94 -13.34 -11.84
CA THR A 286 -5.93 -12.29 -11.58
C THR A 286 -6.07 -11.73 -10.17
N LEU A 287 -7.30 -11.51 -9.68
CA LEU A 287 -7.55 -11.14 -8.29
C LEU A 287 -7.13 -12.25 -7.31
N GLU A 288 -7.33 -13.52 -7.67
CA GLU A 288 -6.85 -14.66 -6.88
C GLU A 288 -5.32 -14.68 -6.81
N VAL A 289 -4.62 -14.39 -7.91
CA VAL A 289 -3.17 -14.24 -7.91
C VAL A 289 -2.73 -13.11 -6.98
N ILE A 290 -3.38 -11.95 -7.03
CA ILE A 290 -3.08 -10.82 -6.14
C ILE A 290 -3.26 -11.23 -4.69
N LYS A 291 -4.39 -11.86 -4.36
CA LYS A 291 -4.67 -12.38 -3.02
C LYS A 291 -3.59 -13.36 -2.57
N ARG A 292 -3.20 -14.32 -3.42
CA ARG A 292 -2.16 -15.30 -3.10
C ARG A 292 -0.81 -14.65 -2.84
N VAL A 293 -0.44 -13.60 -3.58
CA VAL A 293 0.79 -12.83 -3.32
C VAL A 293 0.74 -12.15 -1.95
N LEU A 294 -0.41 -11.60 -1.55
CA LEU A 294 -0.61 -10.97 -0.25
C LEU A 294 -0.62 -11.98 0.91
N ASP A 295 -1.14 -13.19 0.66
CA ASP A 295 -1.18 -14.27 1.64
C ASP A 295 0.21 -14.88 1.91
N ILE A 296 1.17 -14.69 1.00
CA ILE A 296 2.55 -15.16 1.19
C ILE A 296 3.21 -14.36 2.30
N ARG A 297 3.50 -15.06 3.39
CA ARG A 297 4.30 -14.54 4.49
C ARG A 297 5.77 -14.78 4.20
N PRO A 298 6.61 -13.73 4.12
CA PRO A 298 8.05 -13.91 4.10
C PRO A 298 8.52 -14.70 5.33
N ALA A 299 9.65 -15.38 5.20
CA ALA A 299 10.28 -16.06 6.31
C ALA A 299 10.66 -15.05 7.42
N THR A 300 10.44 -15.44 8.67
CA THR A 300 10.76 -14.58 9.82
C THR A 300 12.26 -14.58 10.09
N ASN A 301 12.92 -13.43 9.96
CA ASN A 301 14.31 -13.26 10.34
C ASN A 301 14.56 -11.81 10.84
N PRO A 302 15.04 -11.60 12.07
CA PRO A 302 15.25 -10.26 12.64
C PRO A 302 16.13 -9.32 11.80
N GLN A 303 17.12 -9.85 11.08
CA GLN A 303 18.01 -9.05 10.24
C GLN A 303 17.32 -8.55 8.96
N TRP A 304 16.21 -9.18 8.58
CA TRP A 304 15.45 -8.92 7.36
C TRP A 304 14.12 -8.22 7.63
N SER A 305 13.62 -8.21 8.87
CA SER A 305 12.31 -7.67 9.24
C SER A 305 12.04 -6.27 8.70
N PHE A 306 13.03 -5.38 8.70
CA PHE A 306 12.87 -4.02 8.17
C PHE A 306 12.57 -3.98 6.66
N LEU A 307 13.16 -4.90 5.87
CA LEU A 307 12.92 -5.00 4.44
C LEU A 307 11.61 -5.76 4.16
N LEU A 308 11.44 -6.93 4.78
CA LEU A 308 10.32 -7.84 4.50
C LEU A 308 8.97 -7.29 4.95
N ASN A 309 8.95 -6.44 5.99
CA ASN A 309 7.73 -5.80 6.49
C ASN A 309 7.48 -4.43 5.85
N SER A 310 8.29 -4.01 4.87
CA SER A 310 8.11 -2.73 4.19
C SER A 310 6.91 -2.78 3.24
N ARG A 311 6.02 -1.79 3.30
CA ARG A 311 4.86 -1.71 2.40
C ARG A 311 5.24 -1.50 0.94
N SER A 312 6.33 -0.76 0.69
CA SER A 312 6.83 -0.53 -0.66
C SER A 312 7.28 -1.81 -1.37
N ARG A 313 7.55 -2.87 -0.62
CA ARG A 313 7.82 -4.21 -1.16
C ARG A 313 6.70 -4.69 -2.07
N TYR A 314 5.45 -4.45 -1.68
CA TYR A 314 4.30 -4.88 -2.47
C TYR A 314 4.17 -4.09 -3.77
N LEU A 315 4.49 -2.79 -3.77
CA LEU A 315 4.52 -1.97 -4.99
C LEU A 315 5.40 -2.59 -6.07
N GLU A 316 6.59 -3.04 -5.68
CA GLU A 316 7.54 -3.64 -6.59
C GLU A 316 7.11 -5.05 -7.05
N ILE A 317 6.69 -5.92 -6.12
CA ILE A 317 6.20 -7.27 -6.44
C ILE A 317 5.00 -7.23 -7.40
N PHE A 318 4.05 -6.32 -7.15
CA PHE A 318 2.90 -6.17 -8.04
C PHE A 318 3.24 -5.54 -9.39
N GLY A 319 4.29 -4.71 -9.45
CA GLY A 319 4.89 -4.30 -10.73
C GLY A 319 5.31 -5.52 -11.55
N TYR A 320 6.00 -6.48 -10.94
CA TYR A 320 6.38 -7.72 -11.64
C TYR A 320 5.20 -8.63 -12.01
N VAL A 321 4.15 -8.68 -11.18
CA VAL A 321 2.90 -9.37 -11.52
C VAL A 321 2.28 -8.76 -12.79
N ALA A 322 2.22 -7.43 -12.86
CA ALA A 322 1.71 -6.71 -14.03
C ALA A 322 2.57 -6.98 -15.28
N GLU A 323 3.90 -6.96 -15.17
CA GLU A 323 4.80 -7.31 -16.28
C GLU A 323 4.60 -8.75 -16.76
N ALA A 324 4.50 -9.71 -15.83
CA ALA A 324 4.25 -11.11 -16.13
C ALA A 324 2.91 -11.31 -16.86
N LEU A 325 1.84 -10.68 -16.37
CA LEU A 325 0.51 -10.68 -17.00
C LEU A 325 0.56 -10.07 -18.42
N SER A 326 1.20 -8.92 -18.56
CA SER A 326 1.35 -8.22 -19.84
C SER A 326 2.14 -9.04 -20.87
N SER A 327 3.15 -9.80 -20.42
CA SER A 327 3.96 -10.67 -21.29
C SER A 327 3.22 -11.88 -21.88
N LYS A 328 2.09 -12.26 -21.27
CA LYS A 328 1.19 -13.29 -21.79
C LYS A 328 0.16 -12.74 -22.78
N GLY A 329 -0.10 -11.44 -22.73
CA GLY A 329 -0.94 -10.73 -23.69
C GLY A 329 -0.18 -10.33 -24.95
N SER A 330 -0.79 -9.44 -25.72
CA SER A 330 -0.31 -9.03 -27.05
C SER A 330 0.69 -7.87 -27.06
N GLY A 331 1.10 -7.33 -25.89
CA GLY A 331 1.84 -6.06 -25.84
C GLY A 331 3.08 -6.01 -24.93
N GLY A 332 3.19 -6.89 -23.93
CA GLY A 332 4.31 -6.87 -22.98
C GLY A 332 5.42 -7.85 -23.29
N THR A 333 6.59 -7.62 -22.71
CA THR A 333 7.73 -8.56 -22.72
C THR A 333 8.36 -8.62 -21.34
N ILE A 334 8.84 -9.81 -20.98
CA ILE A 334 9.75 -10.02 -19.83
C ILE A 334 11.10 -10.49 -20.37
N THR A 335 12.17 -10.32 -19.61
CA THR A 335 13.51 -10.77 -20.00
C THR A 335 13.60 -12.29 -19.83
N ILE A 336 13.72 -13.05 -20.92
CA ILE A 336 13.72 -14.52 -20.92
C ILE A 336 15.04 -15.05 -21.49
N CYS A 337 15.68 -16.00 -20.79
CA CYS A 337 16.85 -16.72 -21.32
C CYS A 337 16.44 -17.68 -22.46
N SER A 338 17.37 -17.91 -23.37
CA SER A 338 17.17 -18.93 -24.40
C SER A 338 17.03 -20.32 -23.76
N GLY A 339 16.04 -21.10 -24.22
CA GLY A 339 15.81 -22.44 -23.68
C GLY A 339 14.39 -22.97 -23.89
N GLY A 340 14.23 -24.26 -23.60
CA GLY A 340 12.94 -24.95 -23.55
C GLY A 340 12.41 -25.06 -22.12
N GLY A 341 11.13 -25.39 -21.97
CA GLY A 341 10.48 -25.55 -20.67
C GLY A 341 9.06 -25.00 -20.67
N ALA A 342 8.19 -25.64 -19.88
CA ALA A 342 6.80 -25.21 -19.71
C ALA A 342 6.63 -24.05 -18.71
N TYR A 343 7.67 -23.77 -17.90
CA TYR A 343 7.66 -22.77 -16.85
C TYR A 343 8.76 -21.73 -17.07
N LEU A 344 8.54 -20.52 -16.57
CA LEU A 344 9.49 -19.42 -16.55
C LEU A 344 9.74 -19.05 -15.09
N MET A 345 10.94 -19.38 -14.60
CA MET A 345 11.33 -19.14 -13.21
C MET A 345 12.14 -17.85 -13.07
N PRO A 346 11.74 -16.91 -12.20
CA PRO A 346 12.42 -15.64 -12.05
C PRO A 346 13.71 -15.77 -11.21
N PHE A 347 14.78 -15.17 -11.70
CA PHE A 347 16.05 -14.98 -11.02
C PHE A 347 16.50 -13.53 -11.12
N TRP A 348 17.11 -13.03 -10.05
CA TRP A 348 17.89 -11.80 -10.11
C TRP A 348 19.25 -12.10 -10.72
N ASP A 349 19.60 -11.37 -11.77
CA ASP A 349 20.94 -11.38 -12.36
C ASP A 349 21.85 -10.38 -11.63
N VAL A 350 23.00 -10.86 -11.17
CA VAL A 350 23.94 -10.12 -10.34
C VAL A 350 25.31 -10.10 -11.01
N ASP A 351 25.76 -8.90 -11.40
CA ASP A 351 27.15 -8.67 -11.82
C ASP A 351 28.05 -8.72 -10.57
N LEU A 352 28.92 -9.72 -10.50
CA LEU A 352 29.97 -9.83 -9.50
C LEU A 352 31.34 -9.61 -10.15
N ARG A 353 32.04 -8.58 -9.68
CA ARG A 353 33.46 -8.38 -10.00
C ARG A 353 34.33 -8.73 -8.81
N TYR A 354 35.37 -9.50 -9.08
CA TYR A 354 36.36 -9.84 -8.08
C TYR A 354 37.76 -9.85 -8.67
N SER A 355 38.74 -9.68 -7.79
CA SER A 355 40.13 -9.87 -8.14
C SER A 355 40.82 -10.84 -7.19
N PHE A 356 41.76 -11.60 -7.73
CA PHE A 356 42.61 -12.51 -6.96
C PHE A 356 44.05 -12.43 -7.45
N THR A 357 44.98 -12.87 -6.60
CA THR A 357 46.41 -12.94 -6.96
C THR A 357 46.80 -14.37 -7.28
N THR A 358 47.40 -14.60 -8.45
CA THR A 358 47.93 -15.91 -8.88
C THR A 358 49.44 -15.85 -9.09
N GLY A 359 50.15 -16.98 -9.00
CA GLY A 359 51.61 -17.08 -9.17
C GLY A 359 52.42 -17.10 -7.86
N ALA A 360 53.63 -17.68 -7.92
CA ALA A 360 54.59 -17.75 -6.80
C ALA A 360 55.35 -16.42 -6.63
N LEU A 361 56.05 -16.24 -5.48
CA LEU A 361 56.66 -15.00 -4.96
C LEU A 361 57.18 -13.97 -5.99
N TRP A 362 57.76 -14.38 -7.12
CA TRP A 362 58.40 -13.50 -8.12
C TRP A 362 57.58 -13.31 -9.42
N SER A 363 56.40 -13.92 -9.50
CA SER A 363 55.50 -13.96 -10.66
C SER A 363 54.03 -13.63 -10.32
N LYS A 364 53.80 -13.01 -9.15
CA LYS A 364 52.45 -12.65 -8.69
C LYS A 364 51.82 -11.64 -9.64
N LYS A 365 50.66 -11.98 -10.19
CA LYS A 365 49.83 -11.05 -10.96
C LYS A 365 48.41 -11.00 -10.39
N GLY A 366 47.79 -9.83 -10.43
CA GLY A 366 46.37 -9.67 -10.17
C GLY A 366 45.56 -10.06 -11.41
N VAL A 367 44.48 -10.80 -11.20
CA VAL A 367 43.51 -11.14 -12.23
C VAL A 367 42.18 -10.57 -11.78
N GLU A 368 41.57 -9.75 -12.63
CA GLU A 368 40.21 -9.26 -12.45
C GLU A 368 39.27 -10.15 -13.27
N VAL A 369 38.16 -10.55 -12.66
CA VAL A 369 37.16 -11.40 -13.26
C VAL A 369 35.79 -10.79 -13.00
N THR A 370 34.96 -10.83 -14.04
CA THR A 370 33.54 -10.50 -14.00
C THR A 370 32.76 -11.76 -14.29
N GLU A 371 31.90 -12.17 -13.36
CA GLU A 371 30.99 -13.32 -13.52
C GLU A 371 29.60 -12.97 -13.01
N ASP A 372 28.61 -13.71 -13.49
CA ASP A 372 27.22 -13.53 -13.07
C ASP A 372 26.83 -14.51 -11.97
N LEU A 373 26.03 -14.03 -11.03
CA LEU A 373 25.33 -14.86 -10.05
C LEU A 373 23.83 -14.75 -10.26
N LEU A 374 23.12 -15.83 -9.96
CA LEU A 374 21.66 -15.87 -9.99
C LEU A 374 21.10 -16.12 -8.60
N ILE A 375 20.11 -15.31 -8.22
CA ILE A 375 19.34 -15.46 -6.98
C ILE A 375 17.89 -15.79 -7.37
N PRO A 376 17.32 -16.96 -7.01
CA PRO A 376 15.92 -17.25 -7.27
C PRO A 376 15.05 -16.19 -6.59
N ALA A 377 14.14 -15.58 -7.34
CA ALA A 377 13.40 -14.41 -6.87
C ALA A 377 12.32 -14.73 -5.82
N ASP A 378 12.30 -15.95 -5.29
CA ASP A 378 11.44 -16.39 -4.20
C ASP A 378 12.22 -16.77 -2.94
N PHE A 379 13.52 -16.46 -2.85
CA PHE A 379 14.35 -16.85 -1.71
C PHE A 379 13.81 -16.38 -0.35
N VAL A 380 13.03 -15.29 -0.33
CA VAL A 380 12.49 -14.69 0.91
C VAL A 380 11.44 -15.54 1.60
N ILE A 381 10.88 -16.56 0.94
CA ILE A 381 9.95 -17.51 1.57
C ILE A 381 10.67 -18.74 2.16
N ASP A 382 12.00 -18.85 2.00
CA ASP A 382 12.82 -19.91 2.58
C ASP A 382 13.69 -19.37 3.73
N PRO A 383 13.41 -19.72 4.99
CA PRO A 383 14.22 -19.31 6.13
C PRO A 383 15.72 -19.69 6.02
N GLY A 384 16.03 -20.75 5.27
CA GLY A 384 17.40 -21.18 5.02
C GLY A 384 18.20 -20.13 4.25
N CYS A 385 17.57 -19.45 3.29
CA CYS A 385 18.21 -18.40 2.50
C CYS A 385 18.50 -17.14 3.31
N LEU A 386 17.62 -16.80 4.26
CA LEU A 386 17.80 -15.62 5.10
C LEU A 386 18.90 -15.80 6.16
N THR A 387 19.20 -17.05 6.51
CA THR A 387 20.21 -17.44 7.51
C THR A 387 21.55 -17.75 6.86
N ASP A 388 21.52 -18.41 5.71
CA ASP A 388 22.70 -18.77 4.91
C ASP A 388 22.51 -18.33 3.46
N ALA A 389 23.12 -17.18 3.13
CA ALA A 389 23.05 -16.58 1.81
C ALA A 389 23.56 -17.52 0.70
N THR A 390 24.49 -18.43 0.99
CA THR A 390 25.00 -19.40 0.01
C THR A 390 23.93 -20.38 -0.48
N SER A 391 22.87 -20.59 0.32
CA SER A 391 21.77 -21.47 -0.05
C SER A 391 20.77 -20.81 -1.02
N GLY A 392 20.77 -19.47 -1.09
CA GLY A 392 19.87 -18.66 -1.91
C GLY A 392 20.53 -18.01 -3.13
N ILE A 393 21.73 -18.44 -3.52
CA ILE A 393 22.45 -17.88 -4.67
C ILE A 393 23.24 -18.98 -5.37
N THR A 394 23.56 -18.80 -6.65
CA THR A 394 24.52 -19.66 -7.35
C THR A 394 25.92 -19.47 -6.75
N ASP A 395 26.32 -20.37 -5.86
CA ASP A 395 27.62 -20.31 -5.18
C ASP A 395 28.78 -20.71 -6.12
N ILE A 396 29.22 -19.76 -6.94
CA ILE A 396 30.28 -19.96 -7.94
C ILE A 396 31.65 -20.31 -7.32
N PHE A 397 31.84 -20.02 -6.02
CA PHE A 397 33.06 -20.33 -5.27
C PHE A 397 32.99 -21.69 -4.56
N ARG A 398 31.87 -22.41 -4.65
CA ARG A 398 31.70 -23.74 -4.03
C ARG A 398 32.67 -24.78 -4.58
N ILE A 399 32.91 -24.70 -5.89
CA ILE A 399 33.64 -25.70 -6.64
C ILE A 399 34.91 -25.05 -7.16
N ARG A 400 36.06 -25.43 -6.61
CA ARG A 400 37.34 -24.98 -7.15
C ARG A 400 37.59 -25.63 -8.52
N PRO A 401 38.11 -24.91 -9.52
CA PRO A 401 38.52 -25.51 -10.79
C PRO A 401 39.57 -26.61 -10.55
N GLU A 402 39.39 -27.80 -11.15
CA GLU A 402 40.34 -28.93 -11.00
C GLU A 402 41.74 -28.60 -11.54
N SER A 403 41.83 -27.65 -12.48
CA SER A 403 43.06 -27.10 -13.03
C SER A 403 43.78 -26.08 -12.13
N GLY A 404 43.15 -25.60 -11.06
CA GLY A 404 43.60 -24.45 -10.26
C GLY A 404 44.89 -24.68 -9.45
N ILE A 405 45.20 -25.92 -9.07
CA ILE A 405 46.39 -26.19 -8.24
C ILE A 405 47.69 -26.04 -9.04
N LEU A 406 47.75 -26.63 -10.25
CA LEU A 406 48.93 -26.54 -11.12
C LEU A 406 48.98 -25.21 -11.89
N ALA A 407 47.83 -24.65 -12.28
CA ALA A 407 47.75 -23.34 -12.93
C ALA A 407 48.06 -22.19 -11.96
N GLY A 408 47.65 -22.30 -10.69
CA GLY A 408 47.94 -21.32 -9.65
C GLY A 408 49.43 -21.20 -9.30
N ILE A 409 50.17 -22.32 -9.35
CA ILE A 409 51.64 -22.33 -9.18
C ILE A 409 52.33 -21.69 -10.40
N LYS A 410 51.84 -21.97 -11.61
CA LYS A 410 52.38 -21.41 -12.86
C LYS A 410 51.94 -19.97 -13.15
N GLY A 411 51.00 -19.42 -12.38
CA GLY A 411 50.44 -18.09 -12.60
C GLY A 411 49.63 -17.97 -13.90
N SER A 412 49.08 -19.07 -14.41
CA SER A 412 48.26 -19.10 -15.64
C SER A 412 46.75 -19.18 -15.35
N GLU A 413 46.36 -19.06 -14.08
CA GLU A 413 44.96 -19.11 -13.66
C GLU A 413 44.23 -17.84 -14.11
N THR A 414 43.06 -18.02 -14.75
CA THR A 414 42.22 -16.94 -15.27
C THR A 414 40.91 -16.77 -14.49
N SER A 415 40.48 -17.79 -13.74
CA SER A 415 39.36 -17.73 -12.79
C SER A 415 39.57 -18.76 -11.66
N ILE A 416 38.98 -18.49 -10.50
CA ILE A 416 38.97 -19.35 -9.29
C ILE A 416 37.55 -19.82 -8.92
N SER A 417 36.57 -19.50 -9.75
CA SER A 417 35.16 -19.88 -9.63
C SER A 417 34.72 -20.66 -10.86
N LYS A 418 33.46 -21.11 -10.86
CA LYS A 418 32.84 -21.82 -12.00
C LYS A 418 31.61 -21.10 -12.57
N GLY A 419 31.61 -19.76 -12.58
CA GLY A 419 30.46 -18.96 -13.01
C GLY A 419 30.22 -18.90 -14.53
N GLU A 420 31.16 -19.35 -15.37
CA GLU A 420 31.06 -19.25 -16.84
C GLU A 420 29.75 -19.81 -17.42
N GLY A 421 29.24 -20.93 -16.90
CA GLY A 421 27.95 -21.49 -17.32
C GLY A 421 26.77 -20.56 -17.02
N ILE A 422 26.82 -19.87 -15.88
CA ILE A 422 25.81 -18.91 -15.46
C ILE A 422 25.87 -17.64 -16.31
N THR A 423 27.07 -17.10 -16.55
CA THR A 423 27.26 -15.93 -17.43
C THR A 423 26.77 -16.22 -18.84
N ARG A 424 27.13 -17.36 -19.43
CA ARG A 424 26.64 -17.74 -20.77
C ARG A 424 25.12 -17.83 -20.83
N LEU A 425 24.47 -18.34 -19.78
CA LEU A 425 23.01 -18.40 -19.72
C LEU A 425 22.41 -17.00 -19.63
N SER A 426 22.96 -16.14 -18.77
CA SER A 426 22.52 -14.74 -18.61
C SER A 426 22.68 -13.93 -19.90
N ASP A 427 23.77 -14.12 -20.64
CA ASP A 427 24.02 -13.46 -21.93
C ASP A 427 22.97 -13.78 -23.01
N THR A 428 22.21 -14.87 -22.86
CA THR A 428 21.10 -15.20 -23.77
C THR A 428 19.78 -14.50 -23.44
N ALA A 429 19.72 -13.81 -22.30
CA ALA A 429 18.50 -13.21 -21.79
C ALA A 429 18.12 -12.00 -22.65
N SER A 430 16.88 -12.00 -23.15
CA SER A 430 16.36 -10.90 -23.99
C SER A 430 14.87 -10.69 -23.76
N PRO A 431 14.34 -9.47 -24.01
CA PRO A 431 12.91 -9.21 -23.92
C PRO A 431 12.12 -10.11 -24.87
N ASN A 432 11.17 -10.88 -24.34
CA ASN A 432 10.35 -11.80 -25.10
C ASN A 432 8.96 -12.00 -24.46
N SER A 433 8.00 -12.50 -25.24
CA SER A 433 6.67 -12.90 -24.71
C SER A 433 6.79 -14.21 -23.93
N ALA A 434 5.99 -14.34 -22.87
CA ALA A 434 5.86 -15.61 -22.14
C ALA A 434 5.14 -16.69 -22.96
N GLY A 435 4.34 -16.31 -23.96
CA GLY A 435 3.53 -17.21 -24.77
C GLY A 435 2.64 -18.11 -23.90
N SER A 436 2.64 -19.42 -24.18
CA SER A 436 1.87 -20.41 -23.41
C SER A 436 2.54 -20.88 -22.11
N ARG A 437 3.77 -20.41 -21.81
CA ARG A 437 4.51 -20.83 -20.62
C ARG A 437 3.86 -20.27 -19.36
N LYS A 438 3.94 -21.02 -18.26
CA LYS A 438 3.53 -20.56 -16.94
C LYS A 438 4.61 -19.67 -16.35
N VAL A 439 4.27 -18.47 -15.92
CA VAL A 439 5.23 -17.53 -15.34
C VAL A 439 5.16 -17.66 -13.83
N ILE A 440 6.28 -18.02 -13.20
CA ILE A 440 6.38 -18.02 -11.74
C ILE A 440 6.55 -16.57 -11.27
N ILE A 441 5.74 -16.15 -10.30
CA ILE A 441 5.74 -14.77 -9.80
C ILE A 441 6.97 -14.56 -8.90
N PRO A 442 7.76 -13.51 -9.13
CA PRO A 442 8.83 -13.14 -8.20
C PRO A 442 8.24 -12.65 -6.88
N LEU A 443 8.82 -13.09 -5.77
CA LEU A 443 8.37 -12.76 -4.41
C LEU A 443 9.38 -11.92 -3.65
N SER A 444 10.46 -11.49 -4.28
CA SER A 444 11.49 -10.65 -3.66
C SER A 444 11.68 -9.37 -4.46
N THR A 445 12.27 -8.38 -3.83
CA THR A 445 12.61 -7.09 -4.43
C THR A 445 14.08 -7.01 -4.80
N LYS A 446 14.43 -6.06 -5.66
CA LYS A 446 15.81 -5.74 -6.02
C LYS A 446 16.64 -5.46 -4.78
N LYS A 447 16.10 -4.67 -3.85
CA LYS A 447 16.78 -4.31 -2.59
C LYS A 447 17.02 -5.53 -1.69
N GLU A 448 16.09 -6.48 -1.67
CA GLU A 448 16.27 -7.75 -0.94
C GLU A 448 17.35 -8.63 -1.61
N ALA A 449 17.37 -8.69 -2.94
CA ALA A 449 18.41 -9.40 -3.70
C ALA A 449 19.81 -8.79 -3.50
N GLU A 450 19.91 -7.45 -3.53
CA GLU A 450 21.14 -6.70 -3.19
C GLU A 450 21.65 -7.10 -1.80
N LYS A 451 20.75 -7.13 -0.80
CA LYS A 451 21.10 -7.51 0.56
C LYS A 451 21.61 -8.95 0.64
N LEU A 452 20.96 -9.88 -0.07
CA LEU A 452 21.39 -11.29 -0.09
C LEU A 452 22.77 -11.44 -0.71
N ALA A 453 23.02 -10.76 -1.83
CA ALA A 453 24.31 -10.76 -2.51
C ALA A 453 25.41 -10.18 -1.60
N GLU A 454 25.16 -9.06 -0.92
CA GLU A 454 26.10 -8.47 0.05
C GLU A 454 26.42 -9.45 1.20
N MET A 455 25.42 -10.16 1.73
CA MET A 455 25.61 -11.17 2.77
C MET A 455 26.46 -12.36 2.26
N TYR A 456 26.20 -12.84 1.05
CA TYR A 456 26.99 -13.89 0.42
C TYR A 456 28.46 -13.48 0.29
N LEU A 457 28.74 -12.26 -0.19
CA LEU A 457 30.12 -11.77 -0.34
C LEU A 457 30.81 -11.61 1.01
N ALA A 458 30.13 -11.12 2.05
CA ALA A 458 30.68 -11.04 3.40
C ALA A 458 31.06 -12.43 3.95
N GLN A 459 30.23 -13.44 3.70
CA GLN A 459 30.52 -14.83 4.06
C GLN A 459 31.70 -15.42 3.29
N ARG A 460 31.93 -15.00 2.04
CA ARG A 460 33.07 -15.47 1.23
C ARG A 460 34.37 -14.78 1.61
N THR A 461 34.36 -13.46 1.76
CA THR A 461 35.55 -12.69 2.16
C THR A 461 36.06 -13.09 3.55
N SER A 462 35.17 -13.41 4.50
CA SER A 462 35.58 -13.87 5.83
C SER A 462 36.24 -15.27 5.83
N ARG A 463 36.03 -16.07 4.77
CA ARG A 463 36.60 -17.42 4.61
C ARG A 463 37.84 -17.45 3.72
N ASP A 464 38.07 -16.44 2.88
CA ASP A 464 39.20 -16.37 1.97
C ASP A 464 39.82 -14.97 1.92
N ASN A 465 40.90 -14.77 2.69
CA ASN A 465 41.62 -13.51 2.82
C ASN A 465 42.33 -13.05 1.52
N LYS A 466 42.31 -13.85 0.45
CA LYS A 466 42.92 -13.51 -0.85
C LYS A 466 41.92 -12.96 -1.86
N LEU A 467 40.62 -13.04 -1.58
CA LEU A 467 39.57 -12.51 -2.43
C LEU A 467 39.36 -11.02 -2.14
N LYS A 468 39.47 -10.18 -3.17
CA LYS A 468 38.98 -8.80 -3.12
C LYS A 468 37.73 -8.71 -3.98
N LEU A 469 36.58 -8.55 -3.32
CA LEU A 469 35.26 -8.46 -3.95
C LEU A 469 34.85 -7.00 -4.04
N THR A 470 34.26 -6.58 -5.16
CA THR A 470 33.57 -5.29 -5.24
C THR A 470 32.12 -5.43 -4.77
N LYS A 471 31.44 -4.29 -4.58
CA LYS A 471 29.99 -4.31 -4.32
C LYS A 471 29.27 -4.98 -5.52
N PRO A 472 28.34 -5.91 -5.28
CA PRO A 472 27.59 -6.56 -6.34
C PRO A 472 26.56 -5.59 -6.94
N VAL A 473 26.23 -5.75 -8.21
CA VAL A 473 25.24 -4.92 -8.90
C VAL A 473 24.13 -5.81 -9.45
N ILE A 474 22.89 -5.59 -9.00
CA ILE A 474 21.72 -6.28 -9.57
C ILE A 474 21.40 -5.65 -10.93
N LYS A 475 21.58 -6.41 -12.01
CA LYS A 475 21.28 -5.99 -13.39
C LYS A 475 19.77 -5.90 -13.61
N GLY A 476 19.02 -6.89 -13.13
CA GLY A 476 17.57 -6.93 -13.26
C GLY A 476 17.00 -8.32 -12.98
N LEU A 477 15.69 -8.45 -13.17
CA LEU A 477 14.99 -9.73 -13.14
C LEU A 477 15.09 -10.39 -14.53
N MET A 478 15.40 -11.68 -14.55
CA MET A 478 15.37 -12.52 -15.75
C MET A 478 14.61 -13.81 -15.47
N TYR A 479 13.99 -14.36 -16.50
CA TYR A 479 13.20 -15.59 -16.42
C TYR A 479 13.91 -16.71 -17.15
N ILE A 480 14.15 -17.80 -16.44
CA ILE A 480 14.83 -18.97 -16.96
C ILE A 480 13.79 -20.05 -17.28
N PRO A 481 13.74 -20.53 -18.53
CA PRO A 481 12.91 -21.68 -18.89
C PRO A 481 13.26 -22.91 -18.06
N CYS A 482 12.25 -23.55 -17.48
CA CYS A 482 12.40 -24.76 -16.67
C CYS A 482 11.19 -25.70 -16.79
N ASP A 483 11.35 -26.93 -16.31
CA ASP A 483 10.29 -27.92 -16.22
C ASP A 483 10.07 -28.37 -14.77
N ILE A 484 8.87 -28.89 -14.51
CA ILE A 484 8.51 -29.49 -13.22
C ILE A 484 8.33 -30.99 -13.43
N GLU A 485 9.21 -31.79 -12.82
CA GLU A 485 9.20 -33.25 -12.89
C GLU A 485 9.09 -33.82 -11.46
N GLY A 486 8.10 -34.67 -11.21
CA GLY A 486 7.91 -35.28 -9.89
C GLY A 486 7.72 -34.26 -8.75
N GLY A 487 7.15 -33.08 -9.06
CA GLY A 487 6.93 -31.98 -8.11
C GLY A 487 8.15 -31.09 -7.83
N LYS A 488 9.28 -31.33 -8.50
CA LYS A 488 10.54 -30.58 -8.32
C LYS A 488 10.88 -29.77 -9.57
N VAL A 489 11.54 -28.62 -9.36
CA VAL A 489 12.08 -27.79 -10.44
C VAL A 489 13.30 -28.45 -11.05
N ARG A 490 13.31 -28.51 -12.38
CA ARG A 490 14.46 -28.88 -13.18
C ARG A 490 14.93 -27.68 -14.00
N LEU A 491 16.08 -27.13 -13.61
CA LEU A 491 16.74 -26.03 -14.33
C LEU A 491 17.58 -26.54 -15.52
N PRO A 492 17.95 -25.65 -16.46
CA PRO A 492 18.85 -25.97 -17.57
C PRO A 492 20.19 -26.55 -17.10
N ALA A 493 20.83 -27.33 -17.97
CA ALA A 493 22.10 -28.00 -17.68
C ALA A 493 23.24 -27.01 -17.39
N ASP A 494 23.16 -25.76 -17.88
CA ASP A 494 24.12 -24.68 -17.66
C ASP A 494 24.34 -24.36 -16.18
N PHE A 495 23.35 -24.61 -15.31
CA PHE A 495 23.54 -24.51 -13.87
C PHE A 495 24.50 -25.58 -13.34
N GLY A 496 24.50 -26.79 -13.92
CA GLY A 496 25.29 -27.93 -13.45
C GLY A 496 25.17 -28.12 -11.94
N ALA A 497 26.32 -28.12 -11.25
CA ALA A 497 26.36 -28.22 -9.80
C ALA A 497 26.04 -26.90 -9.07
N LEU A 498 25.86 -25.78 -9.75
CA LEU A 498 25.61 -24.45 -9.16
C LEU A 498 24.13 -24.14 -8.89
N VAL A 499 23.21 -25.08 -9.15
CA VAL A 499 21.78 -24.92 -8.77
C VAL A 499 21.70 -24.48 -7.29
N PRO A 500 21.04 -23.33 -6.98
CA PRO A 500 20.89 -22.89 -5.60
C PRO A 500 20.11 -23.92 -4.77
N GLU A 501 20.49 -24.10 -3.51
CA GLU A 501 19.80 -25.05 -2.62
C GLU A 501 18.32 -24.71 -2.44
N ARG A 502 17.95 -23.41 -2.47
CA ARG A 502 16.57 -22.94 -2.53
C ARG A 502 15.75 -23.63 -3.60
N VAL A 503 16.30 -23.75 -4.81
CA VAL A 503 15.61 -24.38 -5.96
C VAL A 503 15.49 -25.89 -5.75
N ARG A 504 16.53 -26.52 -5.18
CA ARG A 504 16.50 -27.97 -4.86
C ARG A 504 15.43 -28.32 -3.82
N ARG A 505 15.16 -27.41 -2.88
CA ARG A 505 14.13 -27.55 -1.84
C ARG A 505 12.73 -27.14 -2.30
N MET A 506 12.61 -26.50 -3.47
CA MET A 506 11.34 -25.94 -3.94
C MET A 506 10.37 -27.05 -4.36
N ASN A 507 9.15 -27.00 -3.84
CA ASN A 507 8.05 -27.81 -4.32
C ASN A 507 7.16 -27.01 -5.27
N ALA A 508 6.59 -27.68 -6.27
CA ALA A 508 5.66 -27.07 -7.21
C ALA A 508 4.42 -26.43 -6.53
N SER A 509 4.01 -26.93 -5.36
CA SER A 509 2.92 -26.37 -4.56
C SER A 509 3.19 -24.95 -4.04
N ASP A 510 4.47 -24.61 -3.87
CA ASP A 510 4.90 -23.36 -3.25
C ASP A 510 5.04 -22.24 -4.29
N MET A 511 4.94 -22.59 -5.58
CA MET A 511 5.05 -21.64 -6.69
C MET A 511 3.71 -20.96 -6.94
N LEU A 512 3.74 -19.63 -6.98
CA LEU A 512 2.66 -18.85 -7.58
C LEU A 512 2.93 -18.73 -9.07
N THR A 513 1.98 -19.21 -9.88
CA THR A 513 2.08 -19.14 -11.34
C THR A 513 0.91 -18.38 -11.94
N ILE A 514 1.21 -17.62 -12.98
CA ILE A 514 0.24 -17.02 -13.90
C ILE A 514 0.30 -17.80 -15.20
#